data_AF-A0A3E0VUG7-F1
#
_entry.id   AF-A0A3E0VUG7-F1
#
_cell.length_a   1.000
_cell.length_b   1.000
_cell.length_c   1.000
_cell.angle_alpha   90.00
_cell.angle_beta   90.00
_cell.angle_gamma   90.00
#
_symmetry.space_group_name_H-M   'P 1'
#
loop_
_entity.id
_entity.type
_entity.pdbx_description
1 polymer ?
#
loop_
_entity_poly.entity_id
_entity_poly.type
_entity_poly.pdbx_seq_one_letter_code
_entity_poly.pdbx_strand_id
1 'polypeptide(L)'
;MQGNEPMPGNPWPHDMVLSIEEHDDRLLRLLFVREAWGLGLGGVPALAGVVDLGESAPPAGFDREAAEVTWREEWAVSWQRFDEFDRQVRPPDAATRALLDATPDGELSSVFSVPPSTFWNAGFDSEAFSRWRRALIYRSLERQRAPLEESPERRSLPALIAAWEGGLKQIVQLPVTGYFAERISPGCLVVSEETRFDRGLYDRALNEGAAR
;
A
#
# COMPACT_ATOMS: atom_id res chain seq x y z
N MET A 1 -9.91 -12.00 17.16
CA MET A 1 -10.68 -12.21 18.41
C MET A 1 -11.50 -10.94 18.66
N GLN A 2 -12.82 -11.00 18.50
CA GLN A 2 -13.72 -9.88 18.84
C GLN A 2 -14.22 -10.08 20.28
N GLY A 3 -13.98 -9.10 21.14
CA GLY A 3 -14.61 -8.98 22.46
C GLY A 3 -15.75 -7.96 22.36
N ASN A 4 -16.96 -8.38 22.74
CA ASN A 4 -18.21 -7.64 22.51
C ASN A 4 -18.56 -6.65 23.64
N GLU A 5 -17.59 -6.26 24.47
CA GLU A 5 -17.81 -5.33 25.59
C GLU A 5 -16.83 -4.15 25.56
N PRO A 6 -17.28 -2.94 25.93
CA PRO A 6 -16.40 -1.80 26.07
C PRO A 6 -15.31 -2.06 27.12
N MET A 7 -14.04 -2.10 26.71
CA MET A 7 -12.93 -2.08 27.66
C MET A 7 -12.86 -0.69 28.31
N PRO A 8 -13.12 -0.55 29.62
CA PRO A 8 -13.05 0.73 30.29
C PRO A 8 -11.64 1.31 30.15
N GLY A 9 -11.53 2.51 29.57
CA GLY A 9 -10.25 3.19 29.37
C GLY A 9 -9.57 2.99 28.01
N ASN A 10 -10.17 2.26 27.06
CA ASN A 10 -9.68 2.24 25.68
C ASN A 10 -10.26 3.44 24.90
N PRO A 11 -9.43 4.41 24.45
CA PRO A 11 -9.91 5.58 23.72
C PRO A 11 -10.32 5.25 22.26
N TRP A 12 -10.07 4.03 21.78
CA TRP A 12 -10.41 3.59 20.44
C TRP A 12 -11.90 3.19 20.34
N PRO A 13 -12.69 3.74 19.39
CA PRO A 13 -14.10 3.37 19.24
C PRO A 13 -14.26 1.89 18.91
N HIS A 14 -15.24 1.23 19.54
CA HIS A 14 -15.41 -0.23 19.42
C HIS A 14 -15.68 -0.71 17.99
N ASP A 15 -16.39 0.10 17.20
CA ASP A 15 -16.75 -0.23 15.81
C ASP A 15 -15.68 0.20 14.81
N MET A 16 -14.63 0.89 15.27
CA MET A 16 -13.60 1.44 14.39
C MET A 16 -12.65 0.34 13.90
N VAL A 17 -12.91 -0.11 12.68
CA VAL A 17 -12.03 -0.96 11.89
C VAL A 17 -11.34 -0.14 10.81
N LEU A 18 -10.02 -0.23 10.76
CA LEU A 18 -9.17 0.39 9.77
C LEU A 18 -8.19 -0.67 9.22
N SER A 19 -8.02 -0.72 7.91
CA SER A 19 -6.99 -1.53 7.25
C SER A 19 -5.76 -0.67 6.93
N ILE A 20 -4.57 -1.21 7.14
CA ILE A 20 -3.31 -0.57 6.76
C ILE A 20 -2.59 -1.50 5.79
N GLU A 21 -2.45 -1.06 4.55
CA GLU A 21 -1.71 -1.76 3.50
C GLU A 21 -0.36 -1.08 3.29
N GLU A 22 0.74 -1.80 3.51
CA GLU A 22 2.09 -1.24 3.41
C GLU A 22 2.91 -1.86 2.28
N HIS A 23 2.48 -3.01 1.75
CA HIS A 23 3.32 -3.89 0.94
C HIS A 23 2.60 -4.44 -0.28
N ASP A 24 1.70 -3.63 -0.84
CA ASP A 24 0.95 -4.02 -2.02
C ASP A 24 1.89 -4.32 -3.20
N ASP A 25 1.87 -5.57 -3.66
CA ASP A 25 2.83 -6.08 -4.65
C ASP A 25 2.78 -5.28 -5.96
N ARG A 26 1.57 -4.94 -6.41
CA ARG A 26 1.37 -4.21 -7.68
C ARG A 26 1.90 -2.79 -7.61
N LEU A 27 1.53 -2.04 -6.56
CA LEU A 27 2.04 -0.68 -6.35
C LEU A 27 3.57 -0.68 -6.16
N LEU A 28 4.10 -1.59 -5.33
CA LEU A 28 5.54 -1.71 -5.12
C LEU A 28 6.27 -2.03 -6.41
N ARG A 29 5.73 -2.94 -7.23
CA ARG A 29 6.35 -3.31 -8.49
C ARG A 29 6.37 -2.16 -9.49
N LEU A 30 5.28 -1.41 -9.62
CA LEU A 30 5.23 -0.21 -10.46
C LEU A 30 6.26 0.83 -9.98
N LEU A 31 6.37 1.07 -8.68
CA LEU A 31 7.36 2.00 -8.13
C LEU A 31 8.80 1.53 -8.38
N PHE A 32 9.07 0.23 -8.22
CA PHE A 32 10.38 -0.34 -8.48
C PHE A 32 10.79 -0.20 -9.94
N VAL A 33 9.87 -0.51 -10.87
CA VAL A 33 10.11 -0.34 -12.31
C VAL A 33 10.33 1.13 -12.68
N ARG A 34 9.54 2.04 -12.09
CA ARG A 34 9.71 3.48 -12.29
C ARG A 34 11.13 3.92 -11.93
N GLU A 35 11.65 3.44 -10.80
CA GLU A 35 13.01 3.72 -10.36
C GLU A 35 14.06 3.04 -11.28
N ALA A 36 13.91 1.74 -11.54
CA ALA A 36 14.82 0.95 -12.37
C ALA A 36 14.99 1.52 -13.79
N TRP A 37 13.90 1.98 -14.38
CA TRP A 37 13.88 2.49 -15.76
C TRP A 37 14.00 4.01 -15.82
N GLY A 38 14.11 4.66 -14.65
CA GLY A 38 14.24 6.10 -14.50
C GLY A 38 13.08 6.88 -15.13
N LEU A 39 11.84 6.39 -15.00
CA LEU A 39 10.65 7.04 -15.59
C LEU A 39 10.38 8.38 -14.88
N GLY A 40 10.27 9.47 -15.65
CA GLY A 40 10.19 10.84 -15.12
C GLY A 40 8.78 11.26 -14.71
N LEU A 41 8.09 10.42 -13.93
CA LEU A 41 6.66 10.58 -13.67
C LEU A 41 6.40 11.50 -12.47
N GLY A 42 5.92 12.72 -12.77
CA GLY A 42 5.47 13.66 -11.75
C GLY A 42 4.25 13.14 -10.96
N GLY A 43 4.06 13.66 -9.75
CA GLY A 43 2.91 13.33 -8.89
C GLY A 43 3.16 12.23 -7.86
N VAL A 44 4.21 11.42 -8.00
CA VAL A 44 4.62 10.43 -6.99
C VAL A 44 6.08 10.66 -6.62
N PRO A 45 6.44 10.91 -5.34
CA PRO A 45 7.83 11.18 -4.95
C PRO A 45 8.77 10.00 -5.20
N ALA A 46 10.08 10.26 -5.09
CA ALA A 46 11.13 9.24 -5.22
C ALA A 46 11.01 8.15 -4.15
N LEU A 47 11.57 6.97 -4.41
CA LEU A 47 11.58 5.89 -3.42
C LEU A 47 12.44 6.25 -2.20
N ALA A 48 11.95 5.88 -1.02
CA ALA A 48 12.66 6.10 0.23
C ALA A 48 13.76 5.05 0.45
N GLY A 49 14.96 5.53 0.74
CA GLY A 49 16.14 4.70 0.98
C GLY A 49 16.85 4.26 -0.30
N VAL A 50 17.88 3.43 -0.13
CA VAL A 50 18.63 2.87 -1.26
C VAL A 50 17.89 1.64 -1.79
N VAL A 51 17.63 1.62 -3.10
CA VAL A 51 17.01 0.49 -3.79
C VAL A 51 18.08 -0.26 -4.56
N ASP A 52 18.27 -1.54 -4.25
CA ASP A 52 19.05 -2.45 -5.07
C ASP A 52 18.19 -2.86 -6.28
N LEU A 53 18.50 -2.27 -7.44
CA LEU A 53 17.77 -2.51 -8.69
C LEU A 53 18.24 -3.80 -9.39
N GLY A 54 19.36 -4.39 -8.95
CA GLY A 54 19.98 -5.54 -9.60
C GLY A 54 20.24 -5.31 -11.09
N GLU A 55 19.84 -6.26 -11.91
CA GLU A 55 19.95 -6.17 -13.38
C GLU A 55 18.73 -5.52 -14.05
N SER A 56 17.83 -4.91 -13.26
CA SER A 56 16.62 -4.30 -13.81
C SER A 56 16.96 -3.10 -14.69
N ALA A 57 16.61 -3.19 -15.97
CA ALA A 57 16.86 -2.15 -16.95
C ALA A 57 15.79 -2.19 -18.04
N PRO A 58 15.52 -1.06 -18.72
CA PRO A 58 14.62 -1.06 -19.85
C PRO A 58 15.08 -2.04 -20.94
N PRO A 59 14.17 -2.82 -21.56
CA PRO A 59 14.54 -3.77 -22.59
C PRO A 59 15.06 -3.08 -23.87
N ALA A 60 15.67 -3.86 -24.77
CA ALA A 60 16.07 -3.35 -26.08
C ALA A 60 14.85 -2.83 -26.87
N GLY A 61 14.98 -1.66 -27.50
CA GLY A 61 13.86 -1.02 -28.20
C GLY A 61 12.86 -0.30 -27.28
N PHE A 62 13.25 -0.01 -26.03
CA PHE A 62 12.44 0.71 -25.07
C PHE A 62 11.99 2.08 -25.58
N ASP A 63 10.67 2.24 -25.70
CA ASP A 63 10.01 3.54 -25.87
C ASP A 63 9.61 4.09 -24.50
N ARG A 64 10.30 5.15 -24.08
CA ARG A 64 10.08 5.81 -22.81
C ARG A 64 8.69 6.45 -22.72
N GLU A 65 8.23 7.08 -23.80
CA GLU A 65 6.95 7.79 -23.77
C GLU A 65 5.79 6.80 -23.65
N ALA A 66 5.82 5.73 -24.44
CA ALA A 66 4.84 4.65 -24.34
C ALA A 66 4.86 4.00 -22.95
N ALA A 67 6.05 3.71 -22.41
CA ALA A 67 6.18 3.13 -21.07
C ALA A 67 5.64 4.06 -19.97
N GLU A 68 5.88 5.36 -20.07
CA GLU A 68 5.33 6.34 -19.12
C GLU A 68 3.80 6.43 -19.20
N VAL A 69 3.21 6.32 -20.39
CA VAL A 69 1.75 6.24 -20.57
C VAL A 69 1.19 4.97 -19.91
N THR A 70 1.75 3.80 -20.25
CA THR A 70 1.33 2.52 -19.68
C THR A 70 1.48 2.49 -18.16
N TRP A 71 2.55 3.08 -17.63
CA TRP A 71 2.74 3.18 -16.19
C TRP A 71 1.63 3.99 -15.53
N ARG A 72 1.28 5.17 -16.08
CA ARG A 72 0.21 6.02 -15.51
C ARG A 72 -1.14 5.32 -15.55
N GLU A 73 -1.46 4.63 -16.64
CA GLU A 73 -2.69 3.84 -16.77
C GLU A 73 -2.76 2.73 -15.73
N GLU A 74 -1.68 1.95 -15.58
CA GLU A 74 -1.63 0.87 -14.59
C GLU A 74 -1.61 1.38 -13.15
N TRP A 75 -0.96 2.51 -12.90
CA TRP A 75 -1.00 3.19 -11.61
C TRP A 75 -2.42 3.59 -11.25
N ALA A 76 -3.13 4.25 -12.18
CA ALA A 76 -4.53 4.63 -11.98
C ALA A 76 -5.43 3.42 -11.74
N VAL A 77 -5.27 2.34 -12.52
CA VAL A 77 -6.05 1.09 -12.35
C VAL A 77 -5.73 0.39 -11.03
N SER A 78 -4.49 0.46 -10.55
CA SER A 78 -4.07 -0.16 -9.29
C SER A 78 -4.83 0.39 -8.09
N TRP A 79 -5.39 1.59 -8.19
CA TRP A 79 -6.17 2.19 -7.11
C TRP A 79 -7.59 1.62 -6.99
N GLN A 80 -8.16 1.07 -8.06
CA GLN A 80 -9.56 0.61 -8.08
C GLN A 80 -9.84 -0.49 -7.06
N ARG A 81 -8.87 -1.35 -6.76
CA ARG A 81 -9.01 -2.40 -5.73
C ARG A 81 -9.21 -1.86 -4.32
N PHE A 82 -8.75 -0.64 -4.06
CA PHE A 82 -8.89 0.02 -2.76
C PHE A 82 -10.26 0.71 -2.63
N ASP A 83 -10.90 1.03 -3.76
CA ASP A 83 -12.31 1.42 -3.78
C ASP A 83 -13.23 0.21 -3.59
N GLU A 84 -12.81 -0.97 -4.08
CA GLU A 84 -13.57 -2.21 -3.92
C GLU A 84 -13.64 -2.73 -2.48
N PHE A 85 -12.89 -2.15 -1.53
CA PHE A 85 -13.04 -2.45 -0.10
C PHE A 85 -14.48 -2.15 0.41
N ASP A 86 -15.24 -1.33 -0.31
CA ASP A 86 -16.67 -1.07 -0.06
C ASP A 86 -17.59 -2.23 -0.53
N ARG A 87 -17.12 -3.10 -1.44
CA ARG A 87 -17.84 -4.32 -1.82
C ARG A 87 -17.56 -5.39 -0.78
N GLN A 88 -18.37 -5.35 0.29
CA GLN A 88 -18.62 -6.43 1.25
C GLN A 88 -17.90 -7.72 0.88
N VAL A 89 -16.91 -8.13 1.69
CA VAL A 89 -16.19 -9.41 1.62
C VAL A 89 -17.12 -10.49 1.06
N ARG A 90 -17.09 -10.69 -0.26
CA ARG A 90 -17.91 -11.72 -0.88
C ARG A 90 -17.27 -13.02 -0.43
N PRO A 91 -18.01 -13.94 0.21
CA PRO A 91 -17.45 -15.25 0.48
C PRO A 91 -16.93 -15.81 -0.85
N PRO A 92 -15.71 -16.38 -0.87
CA PRO A 92 -15.12 -16.89 -2.10
C PRO A 92 -16.11 -17.85 -2.76
N ASP A 93 -16.32 -17.67 -4.06
CA ASP A 93 -17.21 -18.55 -4.81
C ASP A 93 -16.66 -19.99 -4.84
N ALA A 94 -17.47 -20.94 -5.30
CA ALA A 94 -17.07 -22.36 -5.28
C ALA A 94 -15.76 -22.63 -6.04
N ALA A 95 -15.49 -21.86 -7.10
CA ALA A 95 -14.26 -21.97 -7.88
C ALA A 95 -13.04 -21.43 -7.10
N THR A 96 -13.19 -20.28 -6.46
CA THR A 96 -12.16 -19.66 -5.61
C THR A 96 -11.85 -20.54 -4.41
N ARG A 97 -12.87 -21.13 -3.77
CA ARG A 97 -12.69 -22.08 -2.65
C ARG A 97 -11.95 -23.34 -3.08
N ALA A 98 -12.35 -23.95 -4.20
CA ALA A 98 -11.66 -25.14 -4.72
C ALA A 98 -10.19 -24.83 -5.05
N LEU A 99 -9.90 -23.62 -5.55
CA LEU A 99 -8.54 -23.17 -5.81
C LEU A 99 -7.75 -22.93 -4.52
N LEU A 100 -8.36 -22.34 -3.48
CA LEU A 100 -7.74 -22.17 -2.15
C LEU A 100 -7.41 -23.53 -1.52
N ASP A 101 -8.34 -24.49 -1.56
CA ASP A 101 -8.15 -25.83 -0.97
C ASP A 101 -7.08 -26.65 -1.71
N ALA A 102 -6.88 -26.40 -3.01
CA ALA A 102 -5.93 -27.12 -3.85
C ALA A 102 -4.53 -26.47 -3.89
N THR A 103 -4.39 -25.21 -3.47
CA THR A 103 -3.14 -24.46 -3.57
C THR A 103 -2.37 -24.53 -2.25
N PRO A 104 -1.13 -25.04 -2.23
CA PRO A 104 -0.29 -24.99 -1.04
C PRO A 104 -0.10 -23.55 -0.55
N ASP A 105 -0.03 -23.34 0.77
CA ASP A 105 0.09 -21.99 1.37
C ASP A 105 1.22 -21.15 0.78
N GLY A 106 2.34 -21.80 0.40
CA GLY A 106 3.48 -21.14 -0.23
C GLY A 106 3.23 -20.59 -1.65
N GLU A 107 2.18 -21.06 -2.32
CA GLU A 107 1.83 -20.71 -3.71
C GLU A 107 0.60 -19.78 -3.78
N LEU A 108 -0.18 -19.68 -2.70
CA LEU A 108 -1.38 -18.83 -2.62
C LEU A 108 -1.10 -17.38 -3.04
N SER A 109 0.05 -16.84 -2.62
CA SER A 109 0.49 -15.49 -2.99
C SER A 109 0.57 -15.31 -4.51
N SER A 110 1.08 -16.29 -5.25
CA SER A 110 1.25 -16.20 -6.72
C SER A 110 -0.05 -16.37 -7.49
N VAL A 111 -1.01 -17.12 -6.92
CA VAL A 111 -2.30 -17.43 -7.56
C VAL A 111 -3.30 -16.28 -7.43
N PHE A 112 -3.27 -15.56 -6.31
CA PHE A 112 -4.24 -14.50 -6.01
C PHE A 112 -3.70 -13.07 -6.22
N SER A 113 -2.41 -12.91 -6.47
CA SER A 113 -1.88 -11.62 -6.93
C SER A 113 -2.17 -11.50 -8.42
N VAL A 114 -3.00 -10.55 -8.84
CA VAL A 114 -3.07 -10.17 -10.25
C VAL A 114 -1.69 -9.60 -10.62
N PRO A 115 -0.87 -10.31 -11.40
CA PRO A 115 0.46 -9.81 -11.72
C PRO A 115 0.31 -8.51 -12.50
N PRO A 116 1.23 -7.53 -12.33
CA PRO A 116 1.32 -6.41 -13.25
C PRO A 116 1.42 -6.92 -14.69
N SER A 117 1.09 -6.07 -15.66
CA SER A 117 1.10 -6.53 -17.05
C SER A 117 2.47 -7.15 -17.41
N THR A 118 2.45 -8.11 -18.33
CA THR A 118 3.67 -8.78 -18.79
C THR A 118 4.65 -7.81 -19.46
N PHE A 119 4.20 -6.60 -19.80
CA PHE A 119 5.02 -5.49 -20.28
C PHE A 119 6.22 -5.22 -19.36
N TRP A 120 6.01 -5.27 -18.05
CA TRP A 120 7.04 -5.01 -17.05
C TRP A 120 7.93 -6.20 -16.72
N ASN A 121 7.76 -7.35 -17.39
CA ASN A 121 8.62 -8.52 -17.13
C ASN A 121 9.94 -8.45 -17.92
N ALA A 122 9.94 -7.76 -19.06
CA ALA A 122 11.13 -7.67 -19.91
C ALA A 122 12.16 -6.73 -19.26
N GLY A 123 13.34 -7.24 -18.93
CA GLY A 123 14.38 -6.47 -18.23
C GLY A 123 14.09 -6.21 -16.75
N PHE A 124 13.23 -7.02 -16.14
CA PHE A 124 12.91 -6.95 -14.71
C PHE A 124 13.65 -8.05 -13.94
N ASP A 125 14.46 -7.65 -12.96
CA ASP A 125 15.13 -8.55 -12.03
C ASP A 125 14.19 -8.85 -10.85
N SER A 126 13.54 -10.02 -10.92
CA SER A 126 12.59 -10.47 -9.90
C SER A 126 13.25 -10.76 -8.56
N GLU A 127 14.53 -11.12 -8.54
CA GLU A 127 15.27 -11.34 -7.29
C GLU A 127 15.60 -10.02 -6.61
N ALA A 128 16.04 -9.01 -7.36
CA ALA A 128 16.28 -7.67 -6.85
C ALA A 128 15.01 -7.06 -6.26
N PHE A 129 13.89 -7.14 -6.99
CA PHE A 129 12.58 -6.75 -6.47
C PHE A 129 12.22 -7.49 -5.19
N SER A 130 12.41 -8.81 -5.16
CA SER A 130 12.11 -9.64 -3.98
C SER A 130 12.97 -9.27 -2.77
N ARG A 131 14.27 -8.96 -2.98
CA ARG A 131 15.17 -8.48 -1.92
C ARG A 131 14.70 -7.14 -1.38
N TRP A 132 14.41 -6.18 -2.27
CA TRP A 132 13.92 -4.86 -1.88
C TRP A 132 12.60 -4.94 -1.11
N ARG A 133 11.60 -5.67 -1.63
CA ARG A 133 10.31 -5.87 -0.95
C ARG A 133 10.49 -6.51 0.42
N ARG A 134 11.36 -7.52 0.53
CA ARG A 134 11.67 -8.16 1.83
C ARG A 134 12.31 -7.19 2.81
N ALA A 135 13.19 -6.30 2.36
CA ALA A 135 13.76 -5.26 3.21
C ALA A 135 12.69 -4.27 3.72
N LEU A 136 11.71 -3.90 2.89
CA LEU A 136 10.56 -3.09 3.33
C LEU A 136 9.73 -3.79 4.41
N ILE A 137 9.46 -5.08 4.23
CA ILE A 137 8.73 -5.90 5.21
C ILE A 137 9.48 -5.97 6.54
N TYR A 138 10.79 -6.24 6.52
CA TYR A 138 11.59 -6.28 7.75
C TYR A 138 11.61 -4.93 8.46
N ARG A 139 11.73 -3.83 7.71
CA ARG A 139 11.67 -2.47 8.28
C ARG A 139 10.32 -2.20 8.95
N SER A 140 9.21 -2.62 8.34
CA SER A 140 7.87 -2.49 8.95
C SER A 140 7.77 -3.32 10.23
N LEU A 141 8.18 -4.60 10.18
CA LEU A 141 8.18 -5.48 11.35
C LEU A 141 9.01 -4.94 12.51
N GLU A 142 10.17 -4.32 12.23
CA GLU A 142 10.99 -3.67 13.26
C GLU A 142 10.25 -2.51 13.93
N ARG A 143 9.51 -1.71 13.17
CA ARG A 143 8.71 -0.60 13.71
C ARG A 143 7.49 -1.09 14.50
N GLN A 144 6.92 -2.23 14.12
CA GLN A 144 5.82 -2.87 14.86
C GLN A 144 6.26 -3.46 16.21
N ARG A 145 7.56 -3.56 16.50
CA ARG A 145 8.05 -3.98 17.82
C ARG A 145 7.89 -2.90 18.88
N ALA A 146 7.61 -1.67 18.50
CA ALA A 146 7.30 -0.60 19.45
C ALA A 146 6.02 -0.92 20.24
N PRO A 147 5.87 -0.41 21.47
CA PRO A 147 4.62 -0.50 22.22
C PRO A 147 3.44 0.02 21.40
N LEU A 148 2.26 -0.60 21.56
CA LEU A 148 1.06 -0.22 20.79
C LEU A 148 0.70 1.27 20.96
N GLU A 149 0.90 1.84 22.16
CA GLU A 149 0.62 3.26 22.42
C GLU A 149 1.55 4.23 21.66
N GLU A 150 2.69 3.74 21.18
CA GLU A 150 3.61 4.49 20.33
C GLU A 150 3.29 4.34 18.84
N SER A 151 2.29 3.53 18.49
CA SER A 151 1.88 3.38 17.09
C SER A 151 1.39 4.73 16.52
N PRO A 152 1.63 4.98 15.22
CA PRO A 152 1.15 6.20 14.56
C PRO A 152 -0.35 6.43 14.80
N GLU A 153 -1.15 5.37 14.66
CA GLU A 153 -2.60 5.43 14.82
C GLU A 153 -3.04 5.79 16.24
N ARG A 154 -2.31 5.33 17.26
CA ARG A 154 -2.61 5.68 18.66
C ARG A 154 -2.20 7.12 18.99
N ARG A 155 -1.05 7.56 18.48
CA ARG A 155 -0.54 8.93 18.68
C ARG A 155 -1.41 9.99 18.01
N SER A 156 -2.05 9.64 16.90
CA SER A 156 -2.94 10.49 16.10
C SER A 156 -4.42 10.12 16.24
N LEU A 157 -4.80 9.42 17.31
CA LEU A 157 -6.12 8.83 17.47
C LEU A 157 -7.28 9.82 17.30
N PRO A 158 -7.26 11.06 17.84
CA PRO A 158 -8.38 11.99 17.63
C PRO A 158 -8.59 12.35 16.16
N ALA A 159 -7.53 12.61 15.40
CA ALA A 159 -7.61 12.92 13.97
C ALA A 159 -8.05 11.69 13.17
N LEU A 160 -7.58 10.50 13.57
CA LEU A 160 -7.93 9.24 12.93
C LEU A 160 -9.41 8.88 13.13
N ILE A 161 -9.95 9.11 14.33
CA ILE A 161 -11.39 8.93 14.62
C ILE A 161 -12.21 9.86 13.72
N ALA A 162 -11.86 11.15 13.65
CA ALA A 162 -12.57 12.11 12.81
C ALA A 162 -12.55 11.70 11.33
N ALA A 163 -11.39 11.26 10.82
CA ALA A 163 -11.27 10.77 9.45
C ALA A 163 -12.11 9.48 9.21
N TRP A 164 -12.15 8.57 10.18
CA TRP A 164 -12.94 7.35 10.13
C TRP A 164 -14.45 7.60 10.16
N GLU A 165 -14.91 8.54 11.00
CA GLU A 165 -16.30 9.02 11.02
C GLU A 165 -16.66 9.68 9.68
N GLY A 166 -15.69 10.35 9.04
CA GLY A 166 -15.78 10.86 7.67
C GLY A 166 -15.66 9.79 6.57
N GLY A 167 -15.64 8.50 6.93
CA GLY A 167 -15.68 7.40 5.98
C GLY A 167 -14.36 6.71 5.70
N LEU A 168 -13.23 7.15 6.27
CA LEU A 168 -11.94 6.47 6.11
C LEU A 168 -12.01 5.02 6.62
N LYS A 169 -11.64 4.05 5.78
CA LYS A 169 -11.56 2.62 6.12
C LYS A 169 -10.18 2.03 5.88
N GLN A 170 -9.39 2.64 5.00
CA GLN A 170 -8.11 2.11 4.60
C GLN A 170 -7.04 3.20 4.48
N ILE A 171 -5.84 2.84 4.92
CA ILE A 171 -4.62 3.62 4.70
C ILE A 171 -3.65 2.78 3.90
N VAL A 172 -3.14 3.34 2.80
CA VAL A 172 -2.10 2.70 1.98
C VAL A 172 -0.80 3.48 2.19
N GLN A 173 0.22 2.80 2.70
CA GLN A 173 1.54 3.39 2.91
C GLN A 173 2.44 3.07 1.71
N LEU A 174 2.99 4.10 1.07
CA LEU A 174 3.98 3.97 0.02
C LEU A 174 5.40 4.20 0.55
N PRO A 175 6.41 3.46 0.07
CA PRO A 175 7.81 3.65 0.45
C PRO A 175 8.44 4.82 -0.33
N VAL A 176 7.85 6.01 -0.27
CA VAL A 176 8.32 7.21 -0.96
C VAL A 176 8.87 8.24 0.03
N THR A 177 9.77 9.11 -0.42
CA THR A 177 10.42 10.14 0.40
C THR A 177 9.54 11.35 0.65
N GLY A 178 9.71 12.01 1.80
CA GLY A 178 9.09 13.30 2.08
C GLY A 178 7.61 13.20 2.41
N TYR A 179 6.97 14.35 2.57
CA TYR A 179 5.53 14.44 2.77
C TYR A 179 4.80 13.99 1.51
N PHE A 180 4.06 12.89 1.63
CA PHE A 180 3.08 12.45 0.65
C PHE A 180 1.78 12.11 1.39
N ALA A 181 0.68 12.69 0.94
CA ALA A 181 -0.66 12.43 1.44
C ALA A 181 -1.64 12.70 0.29
N GLU A 182 -2.35 11.68 -0.15
CA GLU A 182 -3.35 11.79 -1.20
C GLU A 182 -4.58 10.95 -0.86
N ARG A 183 -5.76 11.59 -0.86
CA ARG A 183 -7.01 10.87 -0.71
C ARG A 183 -7.51 10.44 -2.07
N ILE A 184 -7.39 9.15 -2.36
CA ILE A 184 -7.77 8.57 -3.64
C ILE A 184 -9.29 8.31 -3.71
N SER A 185 -9.91 8.01 -2.56
CA SER A 185 -11.37 7.91 -2.43
C SER A 185 -11.82 8.24 -1.01
N PRO A 186 -13.13 8.40 -0.74
CA PRO A 186 -13.62 8.71 0.61
C PRO A 186 -13.17 7.68 1.66
N GLY A 187 -12.95 6.43 1.23
CA GLY A 187 -12.52 5.33 2.09
C GLY A 187 -11.01 5.13 2.18
N CYS A 188 -10.21 5.70 1.27
CA CYS A 188 -8.79 5.36 1.11
C CYS A 188 -7.87 6.60 1.14
N LEU A 189 -6.95 6.61 2.10
CA LEU A 189 -5.89 7.62 2.22
C LEU A 189 -4.52 6.97 1.92
N VAL A 190 -3.78 7.55 0.98
CA VAL A 190 -2.41 7.13 0.67
C VAL A 190 -1.44 8.07 1.35
N VAL A 191 -0.42 7.53 2.03
CA VAL A 191 0.60 8.31 2.74
C VAL A 191 2.00 7.76 2.47
N SER A 192 3.02 8.60 2.59
CA SER A 192 4.39 8.10 2.73
C SER A 192 4.62 7.55 4.13
N GLU A 193 5.68 6.75 4.26
CA GLU A 193 6.17 6.32 5.56
C GLU A 193 6.56 7.51 6.46
N GLU A 194 7.19 8.55 5.91
CA GLU A 194 7.55 9.75 6.69
C GLU A 194 6.30 10.47 7.20
N THR A 195 5.29 10.66 6.36
CA THR A 195 4.02 11.28 6.74
C THR A 195 3.35 10.49 7.87
N ARG A 196 3.29 9.15 7.78
CA ARG A 196 2.58 8.34 8.77
C ARG A 196 3.27 8.35 10.13
N PHE A 197 4.59 8.23 10.17
CA PHE A 197 5.32 8.09 11.44
C PHE A 197 5.58 9.42 12.16
N ASP A 198 5.49 10.55 11.47
CA ASP A 198 5.45 11.87 12.08
C ASP A 198 4.01 12.25 12.46
N ARG A 199 3.77 12.48 13.76
CA ARG A 199 2.43 12.80 14.27
C ARG A 199 1.85 14.06 13.63
N GLY A 200 2.65 15.11 13.46
CA GLY A 200 2.16 16.38 12.93
C GLY A 200 1.78 16.28 11.46
N LEU A 201 2.59 15.57 10.66
CA LEU A 201 2.29 15.29 9.26
C LEU A 201 1.10 14.34 9.11
N TYR A 202 0.99 13.35 9.99
CA TYR A 202 -0.11 12.39 9.94
C TYR A 202 -1.45 13.02 10.34
N ASP A 203 -1.47 13.80 11.43
CA ASP A 203 -2.65 14.57 11.85
C ASP A 203 -3.11 15.49 10.72
N ARG A 204 -2.16 16.15 10.04
CA ARG A 204 -2.44 16.98 8.87
C ARG A 204 -3.06 16.18 7.74
N ALA A 205 -2.46 15.05 7.35
CA ALA A 205 -2.95 14.20 6.27
C ALA A 205 -4.37 13.66 6.53
N LEU A 206 -4.65 13.24 7.77
CA LEU A 206 -5.95 12.74 8.19
C LEU A 206 -7.05 13.82 8.12
N ASN A 207 -6.72 15.04 8.52
CA ASN A 207 -7.65 16.17 8.50
C ASN A 207 -7.87 16.74 7.09
N GLU A 208 -6.81 16.85 6.28
CA GLU A 208 -6.92 17.30 4.88
C GLU A 208 -7.73 16.30 4.03
N GLY A 209 -7.62 15.01 4.32
CA GLY A 209 -8.43 13.97 3.70
C GLY A 209 -9.91 13.99 4.13
N ALA A 210 -10.23 14.43 5.34
CA ALA A 210 -11.61 14.47 5.84
C ALA A 210 -12.49 15.56 5.19
N ALA A 211 -11.91 16.49 4.42
CA ALA A 211 -12.54 17.75 4.00
C ALA A 211 -13.08 17.78 2.55
N ARG A 212 -13.53 16.66 1.95
CA ARG A 212 -14.20 16.68 0.64
C ARG A 212 -15.46 15.85 0.60
#